data_AF-X1HR88-F1
#
_entry.id   AF-X1HR88-F1
#
_cell.length_a   1.000
_cell.length_b   1.000
_cell.length_c   1.000
_cell.angle_alpha   90.00
_cell.angle_beta   90.00
_cell.angle_gamma   90.00
#
_symmetry.space_group_name_H-M   'P 1'
#
loop_
_entity.id
_entity.type
_entity.pdbx_description
1 polymer ?
#
loop_
_entity_poly.entity_id
_entity_poly.type
_entity_poly.pdbx_seq_one_letter_code
_entity_poly.pdbx_strand_id
1 'polypeptide(L)'
;AELQYIEAYPKNMAFDLNDANKCDDVTQVVAWYFDGSWENIDINSASYLSNNTGVATVNSSGTVCGVGEGNTTIKVTYQGEYDTISVSVTDTGISPPGVTTLDPIYDGGYYIAMKGKIQSTGGENAYEIGFEYQDLAGGSVETINAYGNYEDGRAWNMTLVKGSDITYGHSYKYRAYAVNSAGTGYGTWDTFTVN
;
A
#
# COMPACT_ATOMS: atom_id res chain seq x y z
N ALA A 1 7.00 -17.23 42.87
CA ALA A 1 8.14 -16.32 43.04
C ALA A 1 7.63 -14.88 42.94
N GLU A 2 8.30 -13.89 43.54
CA GLU A 2 7.93 -12.47 43.42
C GLU A 2 8.49 -11.90 42.11
N LEU A 3 7.63 -11.25 41.32
CA LEU A 3 8.01 -10.67 40.03
C LEU A 3 9.00 -9.52 40.26
N GLN A 4 10.08 -9.51 39.49
CA GLN A 4 11.10 -8.46 39.55
C GLN A 4 10.93 -7.44 38.43
N TYR A 5 10.79 -7.90 37.18
CA TYR A 5 10.55 -7.06 36.02
C TYR A 5 9.99 -7.89 34.86
N ILE A 6 9.53 -7.21 33.80
CA ILE A 6 9.16 -7.85 32.54
C ILE A 6 9.97 -7.31 31.37
N GLU A 7 10.00 -8.07 30.28
CA GLU A 7 10.52 -7.63 28.99
C GLU A 7 9.49 -7.90 27.90
N ALA A 8 9.16 -6.89 27.10
CA ALA A 8 8.28 -7.04 25.95
C ALA A 8 9.06 -7.00 24.63
N TYR A 9 8.60 -7.77 23.64
CA TYR A 9 9.20 -7.83 22.30
C TYR A 9 8.15 -7.75 21.18
N PRO A 10 8.49 -7.14 20.04
CA PRO A 10 9.79 -6.50 19.73
C PRO A 10 10.04 -5.23 20.56
N LYS A 11 11.31 -4.83 20.74
CA LYS A 11 11.66 -3.61 21.50
C LYS A 11 11.35 -2.32 20.74
N ASN A 12 11.29 -2.42 19.41
CA ASN A 12 10.95 -1.33 18.51
C ASN A 12 10.02 -1.84 17.42
N MET A 13 9.05 -1.03 17.01
CA MET A 13 8.20 -1.23 15.84
C MET A 13 8.29 0.00 14.94
N ALA A 14 8.27 -0.22 13.63
CA ALA A 14 8.30 0.85 12.64
C ALA A 14 7.18 0.66 11.62
N PHE A 15 6.43 1.72 11.35
CA PHE A 15 5.31 1.72 10.41
C PHE A 15 5.44 2.85 9.40
N ASP A 16 5.12 2.58 8.14
CA ASP A 16 4.86 3.61 7.12
C ASP A 16 3.36 3.72 6.91
N LEU A 17 2.80 4.92 7.01
CA LEU A 17 1.36 5.13 6.80
C LEU A 17 0.88 4.79 5.39
N ASN A 18 1.81 4.77 4.42
CA ASN A 18 1.58 4.45 3.01
C ASN A 18 1.73 2.94 2.72
N ASP A 19 2.24 2.15 3.67
CA ASP A 19 2.20 0.70 3.60
C ASP A 19 0.78 0.19 3.98
N ALA A 20 0.29 -0.80 3.23
CA ALA A 20 -0.93 -1.51 3.55
C ALA A 20 -0.82 -2.27 4.90
N ASN A 21 0.39 -2.69 5.28
CA ASN A 21 0.67 -3.46 6.50
C ASN A 21 1.24 -2.58 7.63
N LYS A 22 0.50 -1.56 8.05
CA LYS A 22 0.89 -0.63 9.14
C LYS A 22 0.51 -1.10 10.55
N CYS A 23 0.41 -2.41 10.75
CA CYS A 23 0.15 -3.01 12.06
C CYS A 23 1.06 -4.23 12.28
N ASP A 24 1.49 -4.44 13.52
CA ASP A 24 2.28 -5.61 13.93
C ASP A 24 1.95 -5.98 15.38
N ASP A 25 2.25 -7.21 15.78
CA ASP A 25 1.87 -7.75 17.08
C ASP A 25 3.03 -7.71 18.10
N VAL A 26 2.70 -7.48 19.37
CA VAL A 26 3.59 -7.87 20.47
C VAL A 26 3.67 -9.40 20.50
N THR A 27 4.87 -9.93 20.27
CA THR A 27 5.08 -11.38 20.07
C THR A 27 5.53 -12.09 21.33
N GLN A 28 6.10 -11.37 22.30
CA GLN A 28 6.58 -11.97 23.54
C GLN A 28 6.51 -10.99 24.71
N VAL A 29 6.13 -11.51 25.87
CA VAL A 29 6.30 -10.87 27.17
C VAL A 29 6.95 -11.88 28.11
N VAL A 30 8.13 -11.57 28.64
CA VAL A 30 8.88 -12.43 29.56
C VAL A 30 8.82 -11.82 30.96
N ALA A 31 8.48 -12.63 31.96
CA ALA A 31 8.54 -12.25 33.37
C ALA A 31 9.80 -12.82 34.02
N TRP A 32 10.53 -11.99 34.74
CA TRP A 32 11.74 -12.36 35.48
C TRP A 32 11.48 -12.22 36.98
N TYR A 33 11.80 -13.24 37.76
CA TYR A 33 11.50 -13.32 39.18
C TYR A 33 12.76 -13.19 40.05
N PHE A 34 12.61 -12.70 41.29
CA PHE A 34 13.73 -12.50 42.21
C PHE A 34 14.51 -13.77 42.59
N ASP A 35 13.89 -14.95 42.45
CA ASP A 35 14.55 -16.24 42.67
C ASP A 35 15.36 -16.73 41.45
N GLY A 36 15.43 -15.91 40.40
CA GLY A 36 16.14 -16.19 39.15
C GLY A 36 15.35 -17.03 38.14
N SER A 37 14.12 -17.44 38.47
CA SER A 37 13.23 -18.10 37.51
C SER A 37 12.63 -17.08 36.51
N TRP A 38 12.13 -17.58 35.39
CA TRP A 38 11.46 -16.79 34.37
C TRP A 38 10.36 -17.59 33.70
N GLU A 39 9.41 -16.89 33.07
CA GLU A 39 8.35 -17.51 32.26
C GLU A 39 7.96 -16.63 31.07
N ASN A 40 7.41 -17.27 30.02
CA ASN A 40 6.71 -16.56 28.95
C ASN A 40 5.26 -16.32 29.37
N ILE A 41 4.83 -15.08 29.29
CA ILE A 41 3.47 -14.65 29.62
C ILE A 41 2.60 -14.75 28.37
N ASP A 42 1.37 -15.25 28.55
CA ASP A 42 0.34 -15.15 27.52
C ASP A 42 0.09 -13.67 27.22
N ILE A 43 0.21 -13.28 25.95
CA ILE A 43 -0.01 -11.91 25.46
C ILE A 43 -1.32 -11.32 25.98
N ASN A 44 -2.38 -12.11 26.07
CA ASN A 44 -3.70 -11.63 26.54
C ASN A 44 -3.78 -11.43 28.07
N SER A 45 -2.77 -11.88 28.83
CA SER A 45 -2.66 -11.65 30.27
C SER A 45 -1.96 -10.33 30.61
N ALA A 46 -1.27 -9.72 29.63
CA ALA A 46 -0.71 -8.39 29.76
C ALA A 46 -1.74 -7.32 29.40
N SER A 47 -1.50 -6.10 29.89
CA SER A 47 -2.27 -4.92 29.51
C SER A 47 -1.41 -3.97 28.68
N TYR A 48 -2.03 -3.35 27.69
CA TYR A 48 -1.37 -2.51 26.70
C TYR A 48 -1.94 -1.10 26.71
N LEU A 49 -1.07 -0.10 26.65
CA LEU A 49 -1.45 1.31 26.57
C LEU A 49 -0.54 2.04 25.59
N SER A 50 -1.11 2.78 24.65
CA SER A 50 -0.35 3.74 23.86
C SER A 50 -0.21 5.05 24.61
N ASN A 51 1.02 5.59 24.66
CA ASN A 51 1.28 6.91 25.23
C ASN A 51 0.85 8.06 24.30
N ASN A 52 0.59 7.77 23.02
CA ASN A 52 0.03 8.74 22.07
C ASN A 52 -0.74 8.01 20.96
N THR A 53 -2.06 7.95 21.12
CA THR A 53 -2.98 7.30 20.17
C THR A 53 -3.12 8.03 18.84
N GLY A 54 -2.68 9.29 18.76
CA GLY A 54 -2.57 10.01 17.49
C GLY A 54 -1.40 9.53 16.61
N VAL A 55 -0.40 8.87 17.21
CA VAL A 55 0.75 8.30 16.50
C VAL A 55 0.56 6.80 16.30
N ALA A 56 0.26 6.04 17.35
CA ALA A 56 0.01 4.60 17.23
C ALA A 56 -1.03 4.13 18.25
N THR A 57 -1.85 3.15 17.88
CA THR A 57 -2.83 2.50 18.77
C THR A 57 -2.40 1.09 19.10
N VAL A 58 -2.87 0.55 20.21
CA VAL A 58 -2.69 -0.87 20.57
C VAL A 58 -4.02 -1.44 21.08
N ASN A 59 -4.36 -2.67 20.70
CA ASN A 59 -5.54 -3.37 21.20
C ASN A 59 -5.23 -4.28 22.41
N SER A 60 -6.24 -4.94 22.97
CA SER A 60 -6.09 -5.85 24.12
C SER A 60 -5.31 -7.14 23.82
N SER A 61 -5.14 -7.48 22.55
CA SER A 61 -4.39 -8.65 22.10
C SER A 61 -2.94 -8.30 21.70
N GLY A 62 -2.49 -7.07 21.98
CA GLY A 62 -1.13 -6.64 21.69
C GLY A 62 -0.88 -6.26 20.23
N THR A 63 -1.91 -6.14 19.38
CA THR A 63 -1.72 -5.62 18.02
C THR A 63 -1.55 -4.11 18.06
N VAL A 64 -0.42 -3.63 17.55
CA VAL A 64 -0.06 -2.22 17.47
C VAL A 64 -0.21 -1.74 16.03
N CYS A 65 -0.85 -0.60 15.80
CA CYS A 65 -1.03 -0.02 14.47
C CYS A 65 -0.54 1.43 14.44
N GLY A 66 0.17 1.80 13.38
CA GLY A 66 0.51 3.19 13.07
C GLY A 66 -0.71 3.98 12.61
N VAL A 67 -0.86 5.20 13.13
CA VAL A 67 -2.01 6.09 12.88
C VAL A 67 -1.59 7.43 12.29
N GLY A 68 -0.52 8.03 12.83
CA GLY A 68 -0.04 9.35 12.43
C GLY A 68 1.48 9.44 12.54
N GLU A 69 2.10 10.27 11.71
CA GLU A 69 3.56 10.47 11.71
C GLU A 69 4.05 10.92 13.10
N GLY A 70 5.12 10.29 13.58
CA GLY A 70 5.77 10.65 14.81
C GLY A 70 6.34 9.45 15.56
N ASN A 71 6.78 9.70 16.80
CA ASN A 71 7.28 8.67 17.69
C ASN A 71 6.39 8.58 18.93
N THR A 72 6.15 7.36 19.40
CA THR A 72 5.44 7.07 20.64
C THR A 72 5.99 5.79 21.28
N THR A 73 5.43 5.40 22.42
CA THR A 73 5.72 4.11 23.04
C THR A 73 4.44 3.39 23.41
N ILE A 74 4.47 2.06 23.33
CA ILE A 74 3.46 1.18 23.88
C ILE A 74 3.95 0.68 25.24
N LYS A 75 3.23 1.01 26.30
CA LYS A 75 3.46 0.48 27.64
C LYS A 75 2.79 -0.88 27.76
N VAL A 76 3.58 -1.90 28.07
CA VAL A 76 3.11 -3.26 28.39
C VAL A 76 3.20 -3.43 29.89
N THR A 77 2.13 -3.87 30.55
CA THR A 77 2.08 -4.01 32.02
C THR A 77 1.57 -5.38 32.42
N TYR A 78 2.26 -6.02 33.36
CA TYR A 78 1.90 -7.31 33.94
C TYR A 78 2.20 -7.31 35.43
N GLN A 79 1.19 -7.62 36.25
CA GLN A 79 1.26 -7.66 37.72
C GLN A 79 1.91 -6.42 38.39
N GLY A 80 1.75 -5.23 37.80
CA GLY A 80 2.26 -3.96 38.35
C GLY A 80 3.61 -3.53 37.77
N GLU A 81 4.38 -4.47 37.20
CA GLU A 81 5.60 -4.18 36.47
C GLU A 81 5.31 -3.84 35.01
N TYR A 82 6.19 -3.07 34.38
CA TYR A 82 6.01 -2.65 33.00
C TYR A 82 7.32 -2.57 32.21
N ASP A 83 7.18 -2.74 30.90
CA ASP A 83 8.20 -2.43 29.91
C ASP A 83 7.57 -1.60 28.79
N THR A 84 8.40 -1.02 27.94
CA THR A 84 7.94 -0.18 26.82
C THR A 84 8.53 -0.63 25.49
N ILE A 85 7.67 -0.65 24.47
CA ILE A 85 8.05 -0.85 23.07
C ILE A 85 8.09 0.52 22.42
N SER A 86 9.20 0.89 21.78
CA SER A 86 9.28 2.12 21.00
C SER A 86 8.56 1.95 19.67
N VAL A 87 7.81 2.96 19.24
CA VAL A 87 7.11 2.95 17.95
C VAL A 87 7.49 4.20 17.18
N SER A 88 7.99 4.03 15.97
CA SER A 88 8.21 5.11 15.00
C SER A 88 7.27 4.96 13.82
N VAL A 89 6.52 6.01 13.51
CA VAL A 89 5.61 6.05 12.38
C VAL A 89 6.07 7.13 11.42
N THR A 90 6.27 6.76 10.16
CA THR A 90 6.64 7.68 9.09
C THR A 90 5.49 7.85 8.10
N ASP A 91 5.43 9.02 7.48
CA ASP A 91 4.61 9.28 6.31
C ASP A 91 5.52 9.84 5.23
N THR A 92 5.73 9.10 4.15
CA THR A 92 6.54 9.57 3.03
C THR A 92 5.82 10.65 2.21
N GLY A 93 4.51 10.84 2.44
CA GLY A 93 3.68 11.74 1.65
C GLY A 93 3.52 11.29 0.20
N ILE A 94 3.88 10.04 -0.12
CA ILE A 94 3.78 9.47 -1.46
C ILE A 94 2.48 8.65 -1.56
N SER A 95 1.61 9.00 -2.50
CA SER A 95 0.39 8.27 -2.83
C SER A 95 0.44 7.72 -4.25
N PRO A 96 -0.33 6.67 -4.61
CA PRO A 96 -0.44 6.23 -5.99
C PRO A 96 -0.83 7.37 -6.94
N PRO A 97 -0.39 7.36 -8.22
CA PRO A 97 -0.69 8.44 -9.15
C PRO A 97 -2.20 8.64 -9.40
N GLY A 98 -2.62 9.89 -9.56
CA GLY A 98 -3.94 10.22 -10.12
C GLY A 98 -3.89 10.14 -11.64
N VAL A 99 -4.69 9.28 -12.27
CA VAL A 99 -4.65 9.03 -13.72
C VAL A 99 -6.01 9.28 -14.36
N THR A 100 -6.00 9.83 -15.57
CA THR A 100 -7.19 9.95 -16.43
C THR A 100 -7.05 9.08 -17.66
N THR A 101 -8.04 8.23 -17.88
CA THR A 101 -8.28 7.55 -19.17
C THR A 101 -8.90 8.55 -20.13
N LEU A 102 -8.34 8.70 -21.33
CA LEU A 102 -8.85 9.59 -22.38
C LEU A 102 -9.34 8.77 -23.58
N ASP A 103 -10.23 9.36 -24.38
CA ASP A 103 -10.71 8.75 -25.62
C ASP A 103 -9.54 8.38 -26.54
N PRO A 104 -9.51 7.17 -27.11
CA PRO A 104 -8.49 6.78 -28.06
C PRO A 104 -8.67 7.52 -29.39
N ILE A 105 -7.58 7.62 -30.15
CA ILE A 105 -7.62 8.14 -31.52
C ILE A 105 -7.54 6.97 -32.50
N TYR A 106 -8.44 6.97 -33.49
CA TYR A 106 -8.42 6.03 -34.60
C TYR A 106 -7.47 6.54 -35.70
N ASP A 107 -6.33 5.89 -35.86
CA ASP A 107 -5.29 6.31 -36.81
C ASP A 107 -5.35 5.49 -38.10
N GLY A 108 -6.16 5.96 -39.06
CA GLY A 108 -6.13 5.48 -40.44
C GLY A 108 -6.63 4.04 -40.70
N GLY A 109 -7.24 3.39 -39.70
CA GLY A 109 -7.97 2.13 -39.86
C GLY A 109 -7.23 0.87 -39.41
N TYR A 110 -5.92 0.90 -39.20
CA TYR A 110 -5.15 -0.27 -38.73
C TYR A 110 -4.68 -0.18 -37.27
N TYR A 111 -4.67 1.03 -36.71
CA TYR A 111 -4.14 1.31 -35.37
C TYR A 111 -5.17 2.04 -34.50
N ILE A 112 -5.10 1.80 -33.19
CA ILE A 112 -5.80 2.58 -32.17
C ILE A 112 -4.76 3.16 -31.22
N ALA A 113 -4.69 4.48 -31.14
CA ALA A 113 -3.82 5.18 -30.19
C ALA A 113 -4.59 5.41 -28.89
N MET A 114 -4.31 4.59 -27.90
CA MET A 114 -4.80 4.71 -26.52
C MET A 114 -4.20 5.95 -25.88
N LYS A 115 -4.98 6.71 -25.11
CA LYS A 115 -4.54 7.98 -24.52
C LYS A 115 -4.80 8.06 -23.02
N GLY A 116 -3.80 8.56 -22.30
CA GLY A 116 -3.81 8.68 -20.86
C GLY A 116 -3.09 9.94 -20.42
N LYS A 117 -3.38 10.37 -19.19
CA LYS A 117 -2.69 11.50 -18.56
C LYS A 117 -2.53 11.30 -17.06
N ILE A 118 -1.34 11.59 -16.56
CA ILE A 118 -1.08 11.73 -15.13
C ILE A 118 -1.63 13.09 -14.71
N GLN A 119 -2.65 13.10 -13.86
CA GLN A 119 -3.17 14.32 -13.23
C GLN A 119 -2.27 14.77 -12.08
N SER A 120 -1.77 13.80 -11.30
CA SER A 120 -0.85 13.97 -10.19
C SER A 120 -0.02 12.71 -10.01
N THR A 121 1.25 12.84 -9.73
CA THR A 121 2.18 11.74 -9.40
C THR A 121 2.05 11.31 -7.95
N GLY A 122 1.31 12.06 -7.12
CA GLY A 122 1.16 11.73 -5.71
C GLY A 122 2.45 11.91 -4.90
N GLY A 123 3.38 12.77 -5.33
CA GLY A 123 4.61 13.08 -4.58
C GLY A 123 5.87 12.39 -5.10
N GLU A 124 5.74 11.38 -5.95
CA GLU A 124 6.87 10.74 -6.63
C GLU A 124 6.51 10.42 -8.09
N ASN A 125 7.38 10.84 -9.02
CA ASN A 125 7.22 10.57 -10.44
C ASN A 125 6.95 9.09 -10.71
N ALA A 126 6.02 8.82 -11.63
CA ALA A 126 5.74 7.46 -12.02
C ALA A 126 6.92 6.87 -12.82
N TYR A 127 7.28 5.62 -12.52
CA TYR A 127 8.31 4.89 -13.26
C TYR A 127 7.72 4.03 -14.39
N GLU A 128 6.40 3.86 -14.39
CA GLU A 128 5.66 3.10 -15.42
C GLU A 128 4.35 3.80 -15.74
N ILE A 129 3.98 3.80 -17.03
CA ILE A 129 2.66 4.20 -17.52
C ILE A 129 2.16 3.16 -18.50
N GLY A 130 0.84 2.98 -18.60
CA GLY A 130 0.29 2.00 -19.52
C GLY A 130 -1.22 2.03 -19.62
N PHE A 131 -1.75 1.00 -20.26
CA PHE A 131 -3.17 0.71 -20.33
C PHE A 131 -3.42 -0.74 -19.98
N GLU A 132 -4.51 -0.98 -19.26
CA GLU A 132 -5.17 -2.27 -19.20
C GLU A 132 -6.33 -2.28 -20.20
N TYR A 133 -6.53 -3.40 -20.89
CA TYR A 133 -7.66 -3.59 -21.78
C TYR A 133 -8.13 -5.03 -21.78
N GLN A 134 -9.40 -5.26 -22.08
CA GLN A 134 -10.00 -6.60 -22.11
C GLN A 134 -11.11 -6.64 -23.15
N ASP A 135 -11.13 -7.70 -23.93
CA ASP A 135 -12.19 -7.98 -24.89
C ASP A 135 -13.52 -8.23 -24.16
N LEU A 136 -14.58 -7.56 -24.57
CA LEU A 136 -15.92 -7.74 -24.02
C LEU A 136 -16.56 -9.07 -24.46
N ALA A 137 -16.02 -9.72 -25.49
CA ALA A 137 -16.37 -11.10 -25.83
C ALA A 137 -15.85 -12.13 -24.80
N GLY A 138 -14.99 -11.70 -23.87
CA GLY A 138 -14.37 -12.54 -22.84
C GLY A 138 -12.85 -12.67 -23.03
N GLY A 139 -12.16 -13.16 -22.00
CA GLY A 139 -10.68 -13.29 -22.00
C GLY A 139 -10.07 -12.74 -20.71
N SER A 140 -8.74 -12.67 -20.67
CA SER A 140 -7.99 -12.05 -19.56
C SER A 140 -7.82 -10.55 -19.80
N VAL A 141 -7.54 -9.79 -18.75
CA VAL A 141 -7.06 -8.40 -18.90
C VAL A 141 -5.63 -8.43 -19.45
N GLU A 142 -5.40 -7.69 -20.52
CA GLU A 142 -4.11 -7.50 -21.16
C GLU A 142 -3.55 -6.12 -20.83
N THR A 143 -2.24 -5.95 -21.00
CA THR A 143 -1.52 -4.73 -20.68
C THR A 143 -0.61 -4.30 -21.83
N ILE A 144 -0.50 -2.99 -22.00
CA ILE A 144 0.56 -2.37 -22.80
C ILE A 144 1.16 -1.23 -21.98
N ASN A 145 2.49 -1.21 -21.83
CA ASN A 145 3.15 -0.31 -20.89
C ASN A 145 4.52 0.19 -21.37
N ALA A 146 4.97 1.27 -20.75
CA ALA A 146 6.29 1.84 -20.94
C ALA A 146 6.89 2.24 -19.58
N TYR A 147 8.19 1.98 -19.43
CA TYR A 147 8.97 2.39 -18.28
C TYR A 147 9.72 3.69 -18.56
N GLY A 148 9.86 4.54 -17.55
CA GLY A 148 10.50 5.83 -17.69
C GLY A 148 10.50 6.62 -16.39
N ASN A 149 10.48 7.94 -16.52
CA ASN A 149 10.34 8.88 -15.41
C ASN A 149 9.29 9.91 -15.83
N TYR A 150 8.10 9.84 -15.24
CA TYR A 150 6.92 10.55 -15.71
C TYR A 150 6.36 11.48 -14.62
N GLU A 151 6.41 12.77 -14.91
CA GLU A 151 6.02 13.85 -14.01
C GLU A 151 4.51 14.18 -14.06
N ASP A 152 4.08 15.06 -13.15
CA ASP A 152 2.75 15.65 -13.13
C ASP A 152 2.34 16.23 -14.48
N GLY A 153 1.10 15.98 -14.88
CA GLY A 153 0.55 16.50 -16.13
C GLY A 153 1.02 15.75 -17.39
N ARG A 154 1.91 14.75 -17.26
CA ARG A 154 2.38 13.96 -18.41
C ARG A 154 1.22 13.27 -19.11
N ALA A 155 1.00 13.61 -20.37
CA ALA A 155 0.14 12.86 -21.27
C ALA A 155 0.97 11.84 -22.07
N TRP A 156 0.34 10.74 -22.45
CA TRP A 156 0.96 9.73 -23.29
C TRP A 156 -0.05 9.10 -24.25
N ASN A 157 0.50 8.45 -25.27
CA ASN A 157 -0.25 7.55 -26.13
C ASN A 157 0.51 6.23 -26.30
N MET A 158 -0.23 5.15 -26.50
CA MET A 158 0.30 3.84 -26.87
C MET A 158 -0.57 3.24 -27.96
N THR A 159 0.06 2.58 -28.92
CA THR A 159 -0.65 2.07 -30.09
C THR A 159 -0.97 0.59 -29.91
N LEU A 160 -2.24 0.24 -30.09
CA LEU A 160 -2.69 -1.13 -30.31
C LEU A 160 -2.84 -1.38 -31.81
N VAL A 161 -2.41 -2.55 -32.26
CA VAL A 161 -2.40 -2.96 -33.65
C VAL A 161 -3.56 -3.94 -33.90
N LYS A 162 -4.41 -3.62 -34.87
CA LYS A 162 -5.54 -4.48 -35.24
C LYS A 162 -5.06 -5.78 -35.90
N GLY A 163 -5.62 -6.90 -35.45
CA GLY A 163 -5.26 -8.25 -35.88
C GLY A 163 -4.11 -8.89 -35.11
N SER A 164 -3.34 -8.13 -34.31
CA SER A 164 -2.37 -8.70 -33.37
C SER A 164 -2.80 -8.51 -31.92
N ASP A 165 -3.12 -7.27 -31.53
CA ASP A 165 -3.41 -6.91 -30.13
C ASP A 165 -4.92 -6.86 -29.90
N ILE A 166 -5.67 -6.48 -30.92
CA ILE A 166 -7.13 -6.29 -30.87
C ILE A 166 -7.79 -6.81 -32.14
N THR A 167 -9.00 -7.35 -32.02
CA THR A 167 -9.71 -8.05 -33.10
C THR A 167 -10.76 -7.14 -33.75
N TYR A 168 -10.86 -7.18 -35.08
CA TYR A 168 -11.88 -6.43 -35.83
C TYR A 168 -13.31 -6.85 -35.44
N GLY A 169 -14.21 -5.88 -35.33
CA GLY A 169 -15.61 -6.10 -34.95
C GLY A 169 -15.83 -6.33 -33.46
N HIS A 170 -14.76 -6.42 -32.66
CA HIS A 170 -14.85 -6.60 -31.22
C HIS A 170 -14.90 -5.25 -30.50
N SER A 171 -15.42 -5.27 -29.27
CA SER A 171 -15.40 -4.11 -28.38
C SER A 171 -14.59 -4.46 -27.14
N TYR A 172 -13.83 -3.48 -26.65
CA TYR A 172 -12.92 -3.64 -25.53
C TYR A 172 -13.28 -2.64 -24.45
N LYS A 173 -13.16 -3.04 -23.19
CA LYS A 173 -13.01 -2.07 -22.10
C LYS A 173 -11.53 -1.78 -21.89
N TYR A 174 -11.20 -0.56 -21.49
CA TYR A 174 -9.83 -0.13 -21.23
C TYR A 174 -9.75 0.89 -20.10
N ARG A 175 -8.59 1.01 -19.47
CA ARG A 175 -8.25 2.12 -18.56
C ARG A 175 -6.77 2.42 -18.59
N ALA A 176 -6.42 3.69 -18.43
CA ALA A 176 -5.03 4.12 -18.29
C ALA A 176 -4.54 3.86 -16.86
N TYR A 177 -3.24 3.60 -16.68
CA TYR A 177 -2.62 3.51 -15.36
C TYR A 177 -1.22 4.12 -15.33
N ALA A 178 -0.74 4.41 -14.13
CA ALA A 178 0.64 4.82 -13.85
C ALA A 178 1.09 4.24 -12.50
N VAL A 179 2.39 3.98 -12.33
CA VAL A 179 2.93 3.32 -11.13
C VAL A 179 4.08 4.14 -10.54
N ASN A 180 4.03 4.37 -9.23
CA ASN A 180 5.14 4.87 -8.41
C ASN A 180 5.41 3.92 -7.23
N SER A 181 6.31 4.27 -6.31
CA SER A 181 6.64 3.43 -5.16
C SER A 181 5.47 3.18 -4.20
N ALA A 182 4.49 4.09 -4.14
CA ALA A 182 3.28 3.91 -3.34
C ALA A 182 2.23 3.00 -4.01
N GLY A 183 2.40 2.66 -5.30
CA GLY A 183 1.61 1.68 -6.02
C GLY A 183 1.02 2.20 -7.34
N THR A 184 -0.08 1.57 -7.77
CA THR A 184 -0.69 1.83 -9.08
C THR A 184 -1.91 2.74 -8.99
N GLY A 185 -1.83 3.84 -9.72
CA GLY A 185 -2.94 4.73 -10.02
C GLY A 185 -3.71 4.30 -11.26
N TYR A 186 -5.04 4.23 -11.18
CA TYR A 186 -5.89 3.87 -12.32
C TYR A 186 -6.85 4.99 -12.70
N GLY A 187 -7.02 5.20 -14.01
CA GLY A 187 -8.15 5.93 -14.56
C GLY A 187 -9.43 5.10 -14.55
N THR A 188 -10.53 5.74 -14.96
CA THR A 188 -11.83 5.07 -15.11
C THR A 188 -11.80 4.08 -16.28
N TRP A 189 -12.56 3.00 -16.16
CA TRP A 189 -12.86 2.13 -17.29
C TRP A 189 -13.71 2.88 -18.31
N ASP A 190 -13.36 2.76 -19.58
CA ASP A 190 -14.15 3.18 -20.72
C ASP A 190 -14.13 2.08 -21.80
N THR A 191 -14.79 2.28 -22.93
CA THR A 191 -14.92 1.29 -24.01
C THR A 191 -14.62 1.88 -25.38
N PHE A 192 -14.10 1.04 -26.28
CA PHE A 192 -14.03 1.35 -27.70
C PHE A 192 -14.39 0.13 -28.54
N THR A 193 -14.88 0.37 -29.75
CA THR A 193 -15.12 -0.68 -30.75
C THR A 193 -14.08 -0.60 -31.86
N VAL A 194 -13.58 -1.77 -32.26
CA VAL A 194 -12.64 -1.92 -33.36
C VAL A 194 -13.43 -2.03 -34.66
N ASN A 195 -13.58 -0.90 -35.35
CA ASN A 195 -14.22 -0.84 -36.67
C ASN A 195 -13.23 -1.12 -37.81
#